data_AF-A0A0K8JJ31-F1
#
_entry.id   AF-A0A0K8JJ31-F1
#
_cell.length_a   1.000
_cell.length_b   1.000
_cell.length_c   1.000
_cell.angle_alpha   90.00
_cell.angle_beta   90.00
_cell.angle_gamma   90.00
#
_symmetry.space_group_name_H-M   'P 1'
#
loop_
_entity.id
_entity.type
_entity.pdbx_description
1 polymer ?
#
loop_
_entity_poly.entity_id
_entity_poly.type
_entity_poly.pdbx_seq_one_letter_code
_entity_poly.pdbx_strand_id
1 'polypeptide(L)'
;MLRCIVKGNGLYHINNIVETNNLVSISSGYSIGSYDVSCLSGNITLHRALDGASYEGIGKGAINIEHLPTLYDDIGAFGNPAVTVDAP
;
A
#
# COMPACT_ATOMS: atom_id res chain seq x y z
N MET A 1 -8.43 4.89 -0.52
CA MET A 1 -8.56 6.01 -1.48
C MET A 1 -9.99 6.23 -1.98
N LEU A 2 -10.62 5.33 -2.76
CA LEU A 2 -11.96 5.57 -3.36
C LEU A 2 -13.04 5.95 -2.34
N ARG A 3 -12.97 5.37 -1.12
CA ARG A 3 -13.82 5.73 0.02
C ARG A 3 -13.75 7.22 0.39
N CYS A 4 -12.60 7.88 0.25
CA CYS A 4 -12.43 9.31 0.58
C CYS A 4 -13.13 10.21 -0.44
N ILE A 5 -13.07 9.85 -1.72
CA ILE A 5 -13.77 10.55 -2.81
C ILE A 5 -15.29 10.44 -2.61
N VAL A 6 -15.79 9.24 -2.33
CA VAL A 6 -17.23 9.00 -2.07
C VAL A 6 -17.73 9.81 -0.85
N LYS A 7 -16.86 10.05 0.14
CA LYS A 7 -17.17 10.84 1.33
C LYS A 7 -17.03 12.36 1.12
N GLY A 8 -16.61 12.82 -0.06
CA GLY A 8 -16.42 14.24 -0.35
C GLY A 8 -15.17 14.87 0.27
N ASN A 9 -14.24 14.06 0.79
CA ASN A 9 -13.04 14.54 1.49
C ASN A 9 -11.90 14.98 0.54
N GLY A 10 -12.14 15.01 -0.78
CA GLY A 10 -11.12 15.30 -1.77
C GLY A 10 -10.02 14.23 -1.86
N LEU A 11 -9.03 14.48 -2.73
CA LEU A 11 -7.81 13.69 -2.80
C LEU A 11 -6.71 14.40 -2.03
N TYR A 12 -5.90 13.62 -1.30
CA TYR A 12 -4.72 14.14 -0.63
C TYR A 12 -3.62 14.44 -1.66
N HIS A 13 -3.05 15.63 -1.57
CA HIS A 13 -1.87 16.03 -2.33
C HIS A 13 -0.62 15.70 -1.50
N ILE A 14 0.13 14.68 -1.91
CA ILE A 14 1.33 14.21 -1.20
C ILE A 14 2.57 14.43 -2.07
N ASN A 15 2.65 13.76 -3.22
CA ASN A 15 3.70 13.94 -4.22
C ASN A 15 3.20 13.44 -5.59
N ASN A 16 3.91 13.83 -6.66
CA ASN A 16 3.52 13.50 -8.04
C ASN A 16 3.33 12.00 -8.29
N ILE A 17 4.12 11.14 -7.64
CA ILE A 17 4.04 9.68 -7.81
C ILE A 17 2.73 9.16 -7.18
N VAL A 18 2.45 9.55 -5.94
CA VAL A 18 1.23 9.17 -5.23
C VAL A 18 -0.01 9.71 -5.94
N GLU A 19 0.04 10.93 -6.44
CA GLU A 19 -1.06 11.55 -7.19
C GLU A 19 -1.33 10.84 -8.52
N THR A 20 -0.27 10.54 -9.28
CA THR A 20 -0.39 9.78 -10.54
C THR A 20 -0.99 8.40 -10.26
N ASN A 21 -0.50 7.73 -9.22
CA ASN A 21 -0.99 6.42 -8.83
C ASN A 21 -2.47 6.47 -8.42
N ASN A 22 -2.86 7.49 -7.64
CA ASN A 22 -4.25 7.72 -7.26
C ASN A 22 -5.13 8.01 -8.49
N LEU A 23 -4.66 8.82 -9.44
CA LEU A 23 -5.41 9.15 -10.66
C LEU A 23 -5.66 7.91 -11.52
N VAL A 24 -4.62 7.08 -11.75
CA VAL A 24 -4.78 5.83 -12.50
C VAL A 24 -5.70 4.87 -11.75
N SER A 25 -5.60 4.83 -10.43
CA SER A 25 -6.48 4.00 -9.60
C SER A 25 -7.94 4.41 -9.72
N ILE A 26 -8.23 5.72 -9.82
CA ILE A 26 -9.58 6.25 -10.02
C ILE A 26 -10.10 5.95 -11.43
N SER A 27 -9.27 6.15 -12.46
CA SER A 27 -9.70 5.98 -13.84
C SER A 27 -9.87 4.50 -14.23
N SER A 28 -9.08 3.61 -13.65
CA SER A 28 -9.12 2.17 -13.93
C SER A 28 -10.04 1.38 -12.98
N GLY A 29 -10.32 1.92 -11.79
CA GLY A 29 -11.05 1.22 -10.73
C GLY A 29 -10.20 0.20 -9.94
N TYR A 30 -8.92 0.04 -10.25
CA TYR A 30 -7.99 -0.83 -9.54
C TYR A 30 -7.16 -0.05 -8.52
N SER A 31 -6.87 -0.65 -7.36
CA SER A 31 -5.93 -0.05 -6.41
C SER A 31 -4.51 -0.35 -6.87
N ILE A 32 -3.74 0.69 -7.19
CA ILE A 32 -2.36 0.55 -7.66
C ILE A 32 -1.40 1.05 -6.57
N GLY A 33 -0.25 0.39 -6.45
CA GLY A 33 0.85 0.74 -5.55
C GLY A 33 2.12 1.08 -6.35
N SER A 34 3.02 1.85 -5.75
CA SER A 34 4.34 2.13 -6.32
C SER A 34 5.39 1.87 -5.26
N TYR A 35 6.52 1.29 -5.67
CA TYR A 35 7.61 0.87 -4.79
C TYR A 35 8.94 1.36 -5.36
N ASP A 36 9.88 1.72 -4.47
CA ASP A 36 11.24 2.01 -4.85
C ASP A 36 12.00 0.70 -5.06
N VAL A 37 12.30 0.38 -6.32
CA VAL A 37 13.00 -0.86 -6.71
C VAL A 37 14.39 -0.93 -6.07
N SER A 38 15.04 0.20 -5.77
CA SER A 38 16.34 0.21 -5.11
C SER A 38 16.28 -0.25 -3.64
N CYS A 39 15.09 -0.25 -3.05
CA CYS A 39 14.83 -0.73 -1.69
C CYS A 39 14.32 -2.18 -1.64
N LEU A 40 14.14 -2.84 -2.79
CA LEU A 40 13.63 -4.22 -2.85
C LEU A 40 14.79 -5.21 -3.01
N SER A 41 14.65 -6.38 -2.39
CA SER A 41 15.65 -7.45 -2.46
C SER A 41 15.09 -8.74 -3.05
N GLY A 42 15.69 -9.20 -4.14
CA GLY A 42 15.41 -10.53 -4.70
C GLY A 42 14.02 -10.67 -5.33
N ASN A 43 13.32 -11.76 -5.02
CA ASN A 43 12.09 -12.13 -5.73
C ASN A 43 10.86 -11.57 -5.03
N ILE A 44 9.98 -10.94 -5.81
CA ILE A 44 8.71 -10.42 -5.31
C ILE A 44 7.65 -11.53 -5.40
N THR A 45 7.01 -11.83 -4.28
CA THR A 45 5.92 -12.80 -4.20
C THR A 45 4.69 -12.20 -3.55
N LEU A 46 3.50 -12.64 -3.97
CA LEU A 46 2.23 -12.29 -3.35
C LEU A 46 1.64 -13.53 -2.69
N HIS A 47 1.48 -13.50 -1.37
CA HIS A 47 0.83 -14.60 -0.65
C HIS A 47 0.09 -14.11 0.59
N ARG A 48 -0.71 -15.00 1.18
CA ARG A 48 -1.37 -14.75 2.46
C ARG A 48 -0.31 -14.65 3.57
N ALA A 49 -0.36 -13.57 4.34
CA ALA A 49 0.50 -13.39 5.50
C ALA A 49 0.14 -14.37 6.64
N LEU A 50 1.17 -14.80 7.37
CA LEU A 50 1.07 -15.76 8.46
C LEU A 50 0.51 -15.13 9.75
N ASP A 51 0.22 -15.99 10.72
CA ASP A 51 -0.27 -15.61 12.04
C ASP A 51 0.72 -14.67 12.74
N GLY A 52 0.21 -13.57 13.32
CA GLY A 52 1.02 -12.56 13.97
C GLY A 52 1.88 -11.69 13.04
N ALA A 53 1.75 -11.79 11.72
CA ALA A 53 2.55 -10.99 10.80
C ALA A 53 2.21 -9.49 10.91
N SER A 54 3.26 -8.66 10.95
CA SER A 54 3.16 -7.20 10.93
C SER A 54 4.31 -6.57 10.15
N TYR A 55 4.12 -5.35 9.66
CA TYR A 55 5.20 -4.52 9.13
C TYR A 55 4.97 -3.05 9.47
N GLU A 56 6.02 -2.23 9.39
CA GLU A 56 5.94 -0.80 9.70
C GLU A 56 5.17 -0.01 8.62
N GLY A 57 4.10 0.65 9.04
CA GLY A 57 3.26 1.44 8.15
C GLY A 57 3.91 2.74 7.71
N ILE A 58 3.43 3.30 6.60
CA ILE A 58 3.79 4.68 6.22
C ILE A 58 3.03 5.63 7.15
N GLY A 59 3.75 6.35 8.01
CA GLY A 59 3.16 7.30 8.97
C GLY A 59 2.36 6.65 10.10
N LYS A 60 2.40 5.32 10.21
CA LYS A 60 1.77 4.52 11.27
C LYS A 60 2.84 3.56 11.81
N GLY A 61 2.81 3.25 13.10
CA GLY A 61 3.64 2.16 13.63
C GLY A 61 3.24 0.80 13.04
N ALA A 62 3.78 -0.28 13.59
CA ALA A 62 3.47 -1.65 13.18
C ALA A 62 1.99 -1.90 12.85
N ILE A 63 1.73 -2.27 11.60
CA ILE A 63 0.42 -2.65 11.07
C ILE A 63 0.33 -4.17 11.10
N ASN A 64 -0.71 -4.71 11.74
CA ASN A 64 -1.04 -6.12 11.66
C ASN A 64 -1.59 -6.45 10.27
N ILE A 65 -0.98 -7.44 9.62
CA ILE A 65 -1.32 -7.91 8.28
C ILE A 65 -1.70 -9.39 8.24
N GLU A 66 -1.90 -10.00 9.40
CA GLU A 66 -2.26 -11.39 9.55
C GLU A 66 -3.41 -11.77 8.61
N HIS A 67 -3.19 -12.85 7.84
CA HIS A 67 -4.14 -13.38 6.87
C HIS A 67 -4.50 -12.46 5.68
N LEU A 68 -3.86 -11.30 5.54
CA LEU A 68 -4.08 -10.42 4.40
C LEU A 68 -3.17 -10.81 3.21
N PRO A 69 -3.58 -10.53 1.96
CA PRO A 69 -2.71 -10.72 0.79
C PRO A 69 -1.58 -9.68 0.82
N THR A 70 -0.35 -10.12 1.00
CA THR A 70 0.80 -9.25 1.24
C THR A 70 1.92 -9.58 0.26
N LEU A 71 2.60 -8.53 -0.19
CA LEU A 71 3.80 -8.61 -1.00
C LEU A 71 5.02 -8.82 -0.10
N TYR A 72 5.82 -9.80 -0.48
CA TYR A 72 7.07 -10.16 0.17
C TYR A 72 8.21 -10.08 -0.83
N ASP A 73 9.34 -9.57 -0.36
CA ASP A 73 10.63 -9.74 -1.00
C ASP A 73 11.48 -10.69 -0.13
N ASP A 74 12.78 -10.83 -0.44
CA ASP A 74 13.67 -11.70 0.31
C ASP A 74 13.93 -11.21 1.76
N ILE A 75 13.62 -9.94 2.07
CA ILE A 75 13.80 -9.34 3.40
C ILE A 75 12.53 -9.49 4.24
N GLY A 76 11.35 -9.40 3.63
CA GLY A 76 10.08 -9.65 4.32
C GLY A 76 8.89 -8.95 3.68
N ALA A 77 7.85 -8.74 4.50
CA ALA A 77 6.63 -8.06 4.07
C ALA A 77 6.89 -6.57 3.84
N PHE A 78 6.56 -6.07 2.65
CA PHE A 78 6.78 -4.65 2.31
C PHE A 78 5.53 -3.92 1.82
N GLY A 79 4.43 -4.62 1.54
CA GLY A 79 3.23 -3.94 1.04
C GLY A 79 1.98 -4.81 1.01
N ASN A 80 0.83 -4.16 1.12
CA ASN A 80 -0.48 -4.79 1.05
C ASN A 80 -1.50 -3.84 0.41
N PRO A 81 -2.38 -4.31 -0.50
CA PRO A 81 -3.38 -3.48 -1.17
C PRO A 81 -4.46 -2.87 -0.25
N ALA A 82 -4.61 -3.38 0.98
CA ALA A 82 -5.54 -2.87 1.98
C ALA A 82 -4.96 -1.73 2.82
N VAL A 83 -3.63 -1.62 2.91
CA VAL A 83 -2.98 -0.59 3.72
C VAL A 83 -3.05 0.74 2.98
N THR A 84 -3.99 1.57 3.41
CA THR A 84 -4.09 2.95 2.96
C THR A 84 -3.13 3.80 3.79
N VAL A 85 -2.34 4.64 3.11
CA VAL A 85 -1.62 5.75 3.74
C VAL A 85 -2.69 6.67 4.33
N ASP A 86 -2.78 6.77 5.66
CA ASP A 86 -3.52 7.88 6.23
C ASP A 86 -2.60 9.09 6.06
N ALA A 87 -2.97 9.99 5.15
CA ALA A 87 -2.33 11.29 5.10
C ALA A 87 -2.59 12.00 6.45
N PRO A 88 -1.62 12.79 6.95
CA PRO A 88 -1.81 13.59 8.16
C PRO A 88 -2.99 14.56 8.04
#